data_AF-A0A1V0R7P5-F1
#
_entry.id   AF-A0A1V0R7P5-F1
#
_cell.length_a   1.000
_cell.length_b   1.000
_cell.length_c   1.000
_cell.angle_alpha   90.00
_cell.angle_beta   90.00
_cell.angle_gamma   90.00
#
_symmetry.space_group_name_H-M   'P 1'
#
loop_
_entity.id
_entity.type
_entity.pdbx_description
1 polymer ?
#
loop_
_entity_poly.entity_id
_entity_poly.type
_entity_poly.pdbx_seq_one_letter_code
_entity_poly.pdbx_strand_id
1 'polypeptide(L)'
;MNHASSRSTQTTPQRKNASMCQHQPACPSAESADREAARPVANHPEQGWSLLCNGVLLFEDTGELLPDGQIIAPHRPLAAA
;
A
#
# COMPACT_ATOMS: atom_id res chain seq x y z
N MET A 1 -13.45 -21.35 34.48
CA MET A 1 -13.48 -19.96 34.01
C MET A 1 -12.05 -19.50 33.73
N ASN A 2 -11.86 -18.81 32.60
CA ASN A 2 -10.73 -17.94 32.26
C ASN A 2 -9.42 -18.62 31.81
N HIS A 3 -9.39 -19.14 30.58
CA HIS A 3 -8.17 -19.06 29.78
C HIS A 3 -8.31 -17.87 28.83
N ALA A 4 -7.67 -16.76 29.22
CA ALA A 4 -7.48 -15.61 28.36
C ALA A 4 -6.62 -16.05 27.17
N SER A 5 -7.24 -16.16 25.99
CA SER A 5 -6.53 -16.39 24.73
C SER A 5 -5.70 -15.15 24.40
N SER A 6 -4.45 -15.15 24.85
CA SER A 6 -3.41 -14.23 24.40
C SER A 6 -3.17 -14.48 22.90
N ARG A 7 -3.87 -13.72 22.05
CA ARG A 7 -3.62 -13.69 20.61
C ARG A 7 -2.26 -13.02 20.40
N SER A 8 -1.21 -13.82 20.30
CA SER A 8 0.12 -13.36 19.91
C SER A 8 0.04 -12.60 18.60
N THR A 9 0.27 -11.30 18.64
CA THR A 9 0.69 -10.49 17.50
C THR A 9 2.06 -11.00 17.07
N GLN A 10 2.09 -11.86 16.04
CA GLN A 10 3.33 -12.16 15.32
C GLN A 10 3.75 -10.89 14.58
N THR A 11 4.52 -10.05 15.26
CA THR A 11 5.40 -9.07 14.60
C THR A 11 6.49 -9.87 13.92
N THR A 12 6.22 -10.36 12.70
CA THR A 12 7.28 -10.87 11.83
C THR A 12 8.32 -9.77 11.65
N PRO A 13 9.62 -10.05 11.77
CA PRO A 13 10.64 -9.07 11.42
C PRO A 13 10.43 -8.75 9.94
N GLN A 14 9.96 -7.53 9.69
CA GLN A 14 10.13 -6.75 8.48
C GLN A 14 10.66 -7.60 7.32
N ARG A 15 9.75 -8.15 6.49
CA ARG A 15 10.15 -8.55 5.13
C ARG A 15 10.70 -7.28 4.51
N LYS A 16 12.03 -7.13 4.53
CA LYS A 16 12.78 -6.18 3.71
C LYS A 16 12.64 -6.57 2.25
N ASN A 17 11.42 -6.60 1.73
CA ASN A 17 11.16 -6.45 0.31
C ASN A 17 10.94 -4.95 0.08
N ALA A 18 11.95 -4.15 0.44
CA ALA A 18 12.08 -2.83 -0.10
C ALA A 18 12.34 -3.01 -1.61
N SER A 19 11.29 -2.81 -2.41
CA SER A 19 11.40 -2.26 -3.77
C SER A 19 12.56 -2.79 -4.62
N MET A 20 12.69 -4.11 -4.78
CA MET A 20 13.63 -4.72 -5.73
C MET A 20 13.05 -4.78 -7.15
N CYS A 21 12.32 -3.76 -7.59
CA CYS A 21 11.95 -3.66 -8.99
C CYS A 21 13.14 -3.18 -9.81
N GLN A 22 13.36 -3.76 -11.00
CA GLN A 22 14.47 -3.39 -11.89
C GLN A 22 14.13 -2.19 -12.81
N HIS A 23 13.21 -1.33 -12.39
CA HIS A 23 12.78 -0.18 -13.18
C HIS A 23 13.86 0.91 -13.18
N GLN A 24 13.99 1.61 -14.31
CA GLN A 24 14.85 2.78 -14.44
C GLN A 24 14.00 3.97 -14.94
N PRO A 25 13.93 5.10 -14.21
CA PRO A 25 14.52 5.34 -12.88
C PRO A 25 13.96 4.39 -11.80
N ALA A 26 14.69 4.26 -10.70
CA ALA A 26 14.27 3.43 -9.58
C ALA A 26 12.93 3.92 -9.03
N CYS A 27 12.01 3.00 -8.74
CA CYS A 27 10.73 3.38 -8.17
C CYS A 27 10.87 3.79 -6.69
N PRO A 28 10.04 4.74 -6.24
CA PRO A 28 10.04 5.15 -4.84
C PRO A 28 9.59 4.03 -3.90
N SER A 29 10.01 4.12 -2.65
CA SER A 29 9.54 3.21 -1.60
C SER A 29 8.06 3.45 -1.30
N ALA A 30 7.39 2.44 -0.74
CA ALA A 30 6.00 2.58 -0.30
C ALA A 30 5.83 3.63 0.82
N GLU A 31 6.90 3.95 1.56
CA GLU A 31 6.88 4.95 2.63
C GLU A 31 7.13 6.38 2.12
N SER A 32 7.59 6.55 0.87
CA SER A 32 7.86 7.87 0.29
C SER A 32 6.57 8.66 0.06
N ALA A 33 6.65 9.98 0.05
CA ALA A 33 5.49 10.85 -0.24
C ALA A 33 4.99 10.69 -1.69
N ASP A 34 5.88 10.30 -2.60
CA ASP A 34 5.66 10.08 -4.03
C ASP A 34 5.46 8.59 -4.39
N ARG A 35 5.00 7.77 -3.43
CA ARG A 35 4.88 6.30 -3.59
C ARG A 35 4.00 5.87 -4.77
N GLU A 36 3.04 6.70 -5.18
CA GLU A 36 2.14 6.42 -6.30
C GLU A 36 2.84 6.51 -7.67
N ALA A 37 4.05 7.10 -7.72
CA ALA A 37 4.87 7.15 -8.93
C ALA A 37 5.55 5.81 -9.28
N ALA A 38 5.43 4.79 -8.43
CA ALA A 38 5.89 3.44 -8.73
C ALA A 38 5.12 2.82 -9.91
N ARG A 39 5.76 1.90 -10.65
CA ARG A 39 5.16 1.32 -11.85
C ARG A 39 4.07 0.29 -11.48
N PRO A 40 2.89 0.31 -12.13
CA PRO A 40 1.89 -0.74 -11.96
C PRO A 40 2.42 -2.07 -12.51
N VAL A 41 2.23 -3.13 -11.72
CA VAL A 41 2.55 -4.53 -12.07
C VAL A 41 1.30 -5.39 -12.23
N ALA A 42 0.17 -4.94 -11.68
CA ALA A 42 -1.15 -5.46 -12.00
C ALA A 42 -2.15 -4.30 -12.04
N ASN A 43 -3.10 -4.35 -12.97
CA ASN A 43 -4.16 -3.37 -13.10
C ASN A 43 -5.50 -4.09 -13.19
N HIS A 44 -6.43 -3.75 -12.31
CA HIS A 44 -7.77 -4.35 -12.21
C HIS A 44 -8.82 -3.24 -12.16
N PRO A 45 -9.07 -2.57 -13.30
CA PRO A 45 -10.04 -1.47 -13.37
C PRO A 45 -11.46 -1.95 -13.02
N GLU A 46 -11.80 -3.20 -13.33
CA GLU A 46 -13.09 -3.80 -12.96
C GLU A 46 -13.32 -3.90 -11.44
N GLN A 47 -12.24 -3.84 -10.66
CA GLN A 47 -12.26 -3.87 -9.19
C GLN A 47 -11.82 -2.53 -8.57
N GLY A 48 -11.46 -1.55 -9.40
CA GLY A 48 -11.08 -0.20 -8.97
C GLY A 48 -9.69 -0.07 -8.34
N TRP A 49 -8.73 -0.95 -8.69
CA TRP A 49 -7.38 -0.87 -8.11
C TRP A 49 -6.25 -1.28 -9.07
N SER A 50 -5.03 -0.82 -8.74
CA SER A 50 -3.76 -1.21 -9.34
C SER A 50 -2.75 -1.57 -8.26
N LEU A 51 -2.02 -2.67 -8.46
CA LEU A 51 -0.88 -3.02 -7.62
C LEU A 51 0.40 -2.43 -8.22
N LEU A 52 1.11 -1.64 -7.43
CA LEU A 52 2.40 -1.04 -7.79
C LEU A 52 3.57 -1.94 -7.39
N CYS A 53 4.69 -1.80 -8.07
CA CYS A 53 5.88 -2.65 -7.84
C CYS A 53 6.54 -2.46 -6.47
N ASN A 54 6.25 -1.37 -5.76
CA ASN A 54 6.66 -1.13 -4.39
C ASN A 54 5.70 -1.77 -3.36
N GLY A 55 4.66 -2.47 -3.83
CA GLY A 55 3.68 -3.18 -3.01
C GLY A 55 2.47 -2.34 -2.59
N VAL A 56 2.40 -1.08 -3.02
CA VAL A 56 1.23 -0.23 -2.76
C VAL A 56 0.06 -0.65 -3.65
N LEU A 57 -1.12 -0.80 -3.06
CA LEU A 57 -2.39 -0.90 -3.78
C LEU A 57 -2.96 0.52 -3.93
N LEU A 58 -2.97 1.00 -5.17
CA LEU A 58 -3.55 2.29 -5.54
C LEU A 58 -5.00 2.08 -5.99
N PHE A 59 -5.93 2.78 -5.36
CA PHE A 59 -7.35 2.77 -5.72
C PHE A 59 -7.67 3.90 -6.71
N GLU A 60 -8.71 3.73 -7.51
CA GLU A 60 -9.14 4.72 -8.50
C GLU A 60 -9.55 6.07 -7.88
N ASP A 61 -9.98 6.07 -6.61
CA ASP A 61 -10.33 7.29 -5.89
C ASP A 61 -9.11 7.99 -5.26
N THR A 62 -7.89 7.59 -5.61
CA THR A 62 -6.58 8.03 -5.05
C THR A 62 -6.29 7.53 -3.64
N GLY A 63 -7.14 6.66 -3.07
CA GLY A 63 -6.81 5.97 -1.84
C GLY A 63 -5.64 5.01 -2.04
N GLU A 64 -4.91 4.71 -0.97
CA GLU A 64 -3.79 3.76 -1.01
C GLU A 64 -3.84 2.79 0.16
N LEU A 65 -3.47 1.53 -0.10
CA LEU A 65 -3.16 0.54 0.94
C LEU A 65 -1.68 0.18 0.85
N LEU A 66 -0.94 0.52 1.90
CA LEU A 66 0.50 0.27 2.01
C LEU A 66 0.78 -1.22 2.29
N PRO A 67 2.01 -1.71 2.01
CA PRO A 67 2.39 -3.11 2.25
C PRO A 67 2.28 -3.56 3.71
N ASP A 68 2.33 -2.63 4.66
CA ASP A 68 2.19 -2.88 6.10
C ASP A 68 0.73 -2.87 6.57
N GLY A 69 -0.21 -2.61 5.66
CA GLY A 69 -1.65 -2.55 5.93
C GLY A 69 -2.15 -1.16 6.34
N GLN A 70 -1.30 -0.12 6.34
CA GLN A 70 -1.76 1.24 6.57
C GLN A 70 -2.62 1.74 5.40
N ILE A 71 -3.70 2.44 5.74
CA ILE A 71 -4.63 3.04 4.77
C ILE A 71 -4.32 4.53 4.66
N ILE A 72 -4.04 4.99 3.44
CA ILE A 72 -3.99 6.41 3.09
C ILE A 72 -5.33 6.79 2.49
N ALA A 73 -5.96 7.80 3.09
CA ALA A 73 -7.27 8.25 2.64
C ALA A 73 -7.17 8.91 1.24
N PRO A 74 -8.17 8.71 0.38
CA PRO A 74 -8.23 9.34 -0.93
C PRO A 74 -8.23 10.88 -0.83
N HIS A 75 -7.56 11.53 -1.77
CA HIS A 75 -7.57 12.98 -1.96
C HIS A 75 -8.89 13.43 -2.61
N ARG A 76 -9.99 13.37 -1.87
CA ARG A 76 -11.24 14.01 -2.27
C ARG A 76 -11.19 15.50 -1.93
N PRO A 77 -11.48 16.43 -2.87
CA PRO A 77 -11.86 17.78 -2.49
C PRO A 77 -13.05 17.67 -1.52
N LEU A 78 -12.94 18.25 -0.34
CA LEU A 78 -14.12 18.43 0.51
C LEU A 78 -15.11 19.25 -0.32
N ALA A 79 -16.30 18.70 -0.59
CA ALA A 79 -17.37 19.50 -1.17
C ALA A 79 -17.55 20.73 -0.27
N ALA A 80 -17.33 21.93 -0.83
CA ALA A 80 -17.61 23.15 -0.12
C ALA A 80 -19.09 23.14 0.25
N ALA A 81 -19.38 23.31 1.54
CA ALA A 81 -20.74 23.41 2.07
C ALA A 81 -21.43 24.70 1.59
#